data_AF-A0A376MQJ6-F1
#
_entry.id   AF-A0A376MQJ6-F1
#
_cell.length_a   1.000
_cell.length_b   1.000
_cell.length_c   1.000
_cell.angle_alpha   90.00
_cell.angle_beta   90.00
_cell.angle_gamma   90.00
#
_symmetry.space_group_name_H-M   'P 1'
#
loop_
_entity.id
_entity.type
_entity.pdbx_description
1 polymer ?
#
loop_
_entity_poly.entity_id
_entity_poly.type
_entity_poly.pdbx_seq_one_letter_code
_entity_poly.pdbx_strand_id
1 'polypeptide(L)'
;MQIMPGTATHTVKMFSIPGYSSPGQLLDPETNINIGTSYLQYVYQQFGNNRIFSSAAYNAGPGRVRTWLGNSAGRIDAVAFVESIPFSETRGYVKNVLAYDAYYRYFMGDKPTLMSATEWGRRY
;
A
#
# COMPACT_ATOMS: atom_id res chain seq x y z
N MET A 1 11.99 -1.63 -3.55
CA MET A 1 10.53 -1.52 -3.37
C MET A 1 9.68 -2.36 -4.35
N GLN A 2 10.25 -3.25 -5.19
CA GLN A 2 9.50 -4.23 -6.02
C GLN A 2 8.42 -3.59 -6.93
N ILE A 3 8.68 -2.40 -7.47
CA ILE A 3 7.76 -1.76 -8.42
C ILE A 3 7.81 -2.51 -9.75
N MET A 4 6.63 -2.81 -10.30
CA MET A 4 6.50 -3.39 -11.63
C MET A 4 6.83 -2.34 -12.71
N PRO A 5 7.50 -2.70 -13.83
CA PRO A 5 7.89 -1.73 -14.86
C PRO A 5 6.74 -0.89 -15.40
N GLY A 6 5.55 -1.48 -15.61
CA GLY A 6 4.36 -0.73 -16.02
C GLY A 6 3.89 0.28 -14.97
N THR A 7 3.94 -0.08 -13.69
CA THR A 7 3.64 0.82 -12.57
C THR A 7 4.66 1.95 -12.48
N ALA A 8 5.94 1.67 -12.70
CA ALA A 8 6.98 2.70 -12.75
C ALA A 8 6.69 3.71 -13.87
N THR A 9 6.44 3.25 -15.10
CA THR A 9 6.11 4.13 -16.23
C THR A 9 4.90 5.00 -15.95
N HIS A 10 3.84 4.43 -15.36
CA HIS A 10 2.65 5.18 -14.98
C HIS A 10 2.96 6.24 -13.92
N THR A 11 3.70 5.87 -12.87
CA THR A 11 4.04 6.74 -11.74
C THR A 11 4.94 7.89 -12.16
N VAL A 12 5.98 7.60 -12.95
CA VAL A 12 6.92 8.59 -13.48
C VAL A 12 6.19 9.64 -14.31
N LYS A 13 5.26 9.20 -15.17
CA LYS A 13 4.42 10.13 -15.96
C LYS A 13 3.50 10.97 -15.09
N MET A 14 2.88 10.36 -14.08
CA MET A 14 1.94 11.03 -13.17
C MET A 14 2.63 12.11 -12.33
N PHE A 15 3.83 11.82 -11.81
CA PHE A 15 4.56 12.71 -10.91
C PHE A 15 5.66 13.52 -11.59
N SER A 16 5.79 13.42 -12.92
CA SER A 16 6.83 14.10 -13.71
C SER A 16 8.25 13.84 -13.18
N ILE A 17 8.53 12.60 -12.77
CA ILE A 17 9.83 12.19 -12.26
C ILE A 17 10.82 12.14 -13.44
N PRO A 18 11.92 12.91 -13.42
CA PRO A 18 12.87 12.90 -14.52
C PRO A 18 13.71 11.62 -14.53
N GLY A 19 14.29 11.30 -15.69
CA GLY A 19 15.41 10.36 -15.79
C GLY A 19 15.05 8.87 -15.87
N TYR A 20 13.79 8.47 -15.69
CA TYR A 20 13.38 7.07 -15.89
C TYR A 20 13.02 6.78 -17.35
N SER A 21 13.79 5.92 -18.01
CA SER A 21 13.64 5.54 -19.42
C SER A 21 13.69 4.03 -19.68
N SER A 22 14.20 3.23 -18.73
CA SER A 22 14.27 1.77 -18.89
C SER A 22 14.02 1.01 -17.57
N PRO A 23 13.45 -0.21 -17.62
CA PRO A 23 13.20 -1.02 -16.43
C PRO A 23 14.46 -1.37 -15.61
N GLY A 24 15.63 -1.41 -16.26
CA GLY A 24 16.90 -1.70 -15.58
C GLY A 24 17.25 -0.69 -14.48
N GLN A 25 16.77 0.55 -14.61
CA GLN A 25 16.97 1.59 -13.59
C GLN A 25 16.21 1.30 -12.28
N LEU A 26 15.26 0.36 -12.27
CA LEU A 26 14.63 -0.08 -11.04
C LEU A 26 15.57 -0.91 -10.15
N LEU A 27 16.75 -1.31 -10.65
CA LEU A 27 17.79 -1.93 -9.82
C LEU A 27 18.60 -0.90 -9.02
N ASP A 28 18.58 0.37 -9.44
CA ASP A 28 19.17 1.47 -8.68
C ASP A 28 18.30 1.78 -7.45
N PRO A 29 18.84 1.71 -6.22
CA PRO A 29 18.06 1.90 -5.00
C PRO A 29 17.37 3.27 -4.92
N GLU A 30 18.05 4.35 -5.31
CA GLU A 30 17.50 5.70 -5.23
C GLU A 30 16.33 5.89 -6.18
N THR A 31 16.49 5.47 -7.45
CA THR A 31 15.43 5.47 -8.46
C THR A 31 14.24 4.62 -8.00
N ASN A 32 14.52 3.42 -7.47
CA ASN A 32 13.48 2.51 -7.03
C ASN A 32 12.70 3.04 -5.82
N ILE A 33 13.39 3.67 -4.86
CA ILE A 33 12.77 4.29 -3.68
C ILE A 33 11.95 5.51 -4.08
N ASN A 34 12.47 6.38 -4.94
CA ASN A 34 11.77 7.58 -5.39
C ASN A 34 10.45 7.23 -6.11
N ILE A 35 10.53 6.33 -7.10
CA ILE A 35 9.34 5.87 -7.82
C ILE A 35 8.39 5.09 -6.89
N GLY A 36 8.94 4.23 -6.04
CA GLY A 36 8.15 3.39 -5.14
C GLY A 36 7.37 4.17 -4.09
N THR A 37 8.01 5.15 -3.46
CA THR A 37 7.35 6.05 -2.50
C THR A 37 6.35 6.98 -3.17
N SER A 38 6.61 7.44 -4.39
CA SER A 38 5.64 8.20 -5.20
C SER A 38 4.39 7.38 -5.51
N TYR A 39 4.55 6.12 -5.91
CA TYR A 39 3.43 5.21 -6.14
C TYR A 39 2.67 4.88 -4.84
N LEU A 40 3.40 4.67 -3.74
CA LEU A 40 2.81 4.47 -2.42
C LEU A 40 1.96 5.68 -2.01
N GLN A 41 2.47 6.90 -2.17
CA GLN A 41 1.75 8.14 -1.88
C GLN A 41 0.46 8.24 -2.71
N TYR A 42 0.53 7.92 -4.00
CA TYR A 42 -0.64 7.90 -4.88
C TYR A 42 -1.74 6.97 -4.36
N VAL A 43 -1.42 5.70 -4.08
CA VAL A 43 -2.44 4.76 -3.57
C VAL A 43 -2.89 5.13 -2.16
N TYR A 44 -2.01 5.69 -1.33
CA TYR A 44 -2.36 6.13 0.02
C TYR A 44 -3.42 7.24 0.00
N GLN A 45 -3.25 8.24 -0.86
CA GLN A 45 -4.23 9.32 -1.04
C GLN A 45 -5.53 8.83 -1.68
N GLN A 46 -5.45 7.96 -2.69
CA GLN A 46 -6.63 7.36 -3.36
C GLN A 46 -7.57 6.68 -2.37
N PHE A 47 -7.05 6.14 -1.27
CA PHE A 47 -7.80 5.41 -0.25
C PHE A 47 -7.95 6.16 1.07
N GLY A 48 -7.88 7.50 1.05
CA GLY A 48 -8.18 8.33 2.21
C GLY A 48 -7.22 8.11 3.37
N ASN A 49 -5.93 7.94 3.07
CA ASN A 49 -4.85 7.76 4.04
C ASN A 49 -5.01 6.50 4.91
N ASN A 50 -5.61 5.44 4.36
CA ASN A 50 -5.82 4.17 5.04
C ASN A 50 -4.72 3.16 4.66
N ARG A 51 -3.93 2.70 5.66
CA ARG A 51 -2.78 1.83 5.39
C ARG A 51 -3.19 0.45 4.91
N ILE A 52 -4.33 -0.07 5.36
CA ILE A 52 -4.84 -1.38 4.94
C ILE A 52 -5.09 -1.38 3.43
N PHE A 53 -5.82 -0.38 2.93
CA PHE A 53 -6.12 -0.27 1.51
C PHE A 53 -4.88 0.06 0.69
N SER A 54 -4.01 0.96 1.16
CA SER A 54 -2.81 1.33 0.40
C SER A 54 -1.83 0.17 0.29
N SER A 55 -1.62 -0.61 1.34
CA SER A 55 -0.78 -1.82 1.30
C SER A 55 -1.38 -2.87 0.36
N ALA A 56 -2.69 -3.10 0.43
CA ALA A 56 -3.37 -4.02 -0.49
C ALA A 56 -3.28 -3.54 -1.94
N ALA A 57 -3.44 -2.24 -2.20
CA ALA A 57 -3.39 -1.65 -3.53
C ALA A 57 -1.98 -1.62 -4.10
N TYR A 58 -0.97 -1.47 -3.24
CA TYR A 58 0.43 -1.53 -3.65
C TYR A 58 0.80 -2.92 -4.17
N ASN A 59 0.37 -3.99 -3.49
CA ASN A 59 0.65 -5.37 -3.89
C ASN A 59 -0.30 -5.90 -4.98
N ALA A 60 -1.61 -5.65 -4.89
CA ALA A 60 -2.61 -6.27 -5.76
C ALA A 60 -3.21 -5.33 -6.82
N GLY A 61 -2.92 -4.03 -6.74
CA GLY A 61 -3.47 -2.99 -7.60
C GLY A 61 -4.76 -2.36 -7.04
N PRO A 62 -4.98 -1.04 -7.26
CA PRO A 62 -6.11 -0.30 -6.67
C PRO A 62 -7.48 -0.75 -7.20
N GLY A 63 -7.54 -1.29 -8.43
CA GLY A 63 -8.79 -1.83 -9.00
C GLY A 63 -9.35 -2.99 -8.18
N ARG A 64 -8.49 -3.93 -7.75
CA ARG A 64 -8.91 -5.07 -6.94
C ARG A 64 -9.39 -4.65 -5.55
N VAL A 65 -8.69 -3.71 -4.92
CA VAL A 65 -9.10 -3.16 -3.62
C VAL A 65 -10.48 -2.51 -3.70
N ARG A 66 -10.77 -1.76 -4.78
CA ARG A 66 -12.12 -1.21 -5.01
C ARG A 66 -13.18 -2.29 -5.15
N THR A 67 -12.89 -3.38 -5.86
CA THR A 67 -13.81 -4.53 -5.97
C THR A 67 -14.05 -5.17 -4.60
N TRP A 68 -13.00 -5.42 -3.81
CA TRP A 68 -13.13 -6.04 -2.49
C TRP A 68 -13.92 -5.14 -1.53
N LEU A 69 -13.66 -3.83 -1.55
CA LEU A 69 -14.42 -2.84 -0.78
C LEU A 69 -15.90 -2.76 -1.21
N GLY A 70 -16.18 -2.86 -2.51
CA GLY A 70 -17.54 -2.92 -3.03
C GLY A 70 -18.29 -4.17 -2.54
N ASN A 71 -17.61 -5.32 -2.47
CA ASN A 71 -18.19 -6.58 -2.01
C ASN A 71 -18.51 -6.55 -0.51
N SER A 72 -17.63 -5.96 0.31
CA SER A 72 -17.88 -5.79 1.75
C SER A 72 -18.98 -4.75 2.03
N ALA A 73 -19.06 -3.71 1.20
CA ALA A 73 -20.11 -2.69 1.22
C ALA A 73 -20.32 -2.05 2.62
N GLY A 74 -19.22 -1.78 3.33
CA GLY A 74 -19.26 -1.13 4.65
C GLY A 74 -19.80 -2.02 5.76
N ARG A 75 -19.99 -3.33 5.53
CA ARG A 75 -20.61 -4.24 6.49
C ARG A 75 -19.62 -4.93 7.41
N ILE A 76 -18.31 -4.80 7.19
CA ILE A 76 -17.31 -5.50 8.00
C ILE A 76 -16.31 -4.52 8.63
N ASP A 77 -15.59 -4.98 9.65
CA ASP A 77 -14.51 -4.20 10.27
C ASP A 77 -13.17 -4.42 9.53
N ALA A 78 -12.15 -3.72 10.00
CA ALA A 78 -10.79 -3.80 9.45
C ALA A 78 -10.22 -5.22 9.43
N VAL A 79 -10.42 -6.00 10.50
CA VAL A 79 -9.86 -7.35 10.63
C VAL A 79 -10.55 -8.28 9.65
N ALA A 80 -11.89 -8.27 9.65
CA ALA A 80 -12.68 -9.06 8.72
C ALA A 80 -12.40 -8.69 7.26
N PHE A 81 -12.19 -7.41 6.95
CA PHE A 81 -11.78 -6.99 5.61
C PHE A 81 -10.44 -7.61 5.20
N VAL A 82 -9.41 -7.50 6.05
CA VAL A 82 -8.10 -8.10 5.78
C VAL A 82 -8.23 -9.62 5.56
N GLU A 83 -8.93 -10.33 6.43
CA GLU A 83 -9.12 -11.79 6.28
C GLU A 83 -9.93 -12.16 5.03
N SER A 84 -10.85 -11.30 4.59
CA SER A 84 -11.65 -11.52 3.38
C SER A 84 -10.89 -11.31 2.06
N ILE A 85 -9.70 -10.70 2.08
CA ILE A 85 -8.88 -10.49 0.88
C ILE A 85 -8.66 -11.84 0.18
N PRO A 86 -9.11 -12.05 -1.07
CA PRO A 86 -9.09 -13.37 -1.70
C PRO A 86 -7.69 -13.94 -1.93
N PHE A 87 -6.71 -13.07 -2.16
CA PHE A 87 -5.34 -13.50 -2.41
C PHE A 87 -4.59 -13.67 -1.11
N SER A 88 -4.16 -14.91 -0.84
CA SER A 88 -3.37 -15.25 0.34
C SER A 88 -2.08 -14.43 0.43
N GLU A 89 -1.42 -14.20 -0.71
CA GLU A 89 -0.23 -13.34 -0.80
C GLU A 89 -0.54 -11.92 -0.31
N THR A 90 -1.56 -11.26 -0.89
CA THR A 90 -1.93 -9.89 -0.52
C THR A 90 -2.41 -9.80 0.93
N ARG A 91 -3.17 -10.80 1.41
CA ARG A 91 -3.59 -10.88 2.81
C ARG A 91 -2.38 -10.91 3.75
N GLY A 92 -1.41 -11.78 3.47
CA GLY A 92 -0.16 -11.85 4.22
C GLY A 92 0.66 -10.57 4.12
N TYR A 93 0.74 -9.99 2.93
CA TYR A 93 1.45 -8.73 2.66
C TYR A 93 0.91 -7.59 3.54
N VAL A 94 -0.41 -7.39 3.59
CA VAL A 94 -1.02 -6.35 4.42
C VAL A 94 -0.72 -6.55 5.90
N LYS A 95 -0.85 -7.77 6.41
CA LYS A 95 -0.54 -8.10 7.81
C LYS A 95 0.93 -7.79 8.14
N ASN A 96 1.84 -8.18 7.26
CA ASN A 96 3.27 -7.95 7.43
C ASN A 96 3.61 -6.45 7.41
N VAL A 97 3.03 -5.68 6.49
CA VAL A 97 3.28 -4.22 6.43
C VAL A 97 2.82 -3.52 7.71
N LEU A 98 1.62 -3.84 8.23
CA LEU A 98 1.14 -3.24 9.48
C LEU A 98 2.00 -3.64 10.69
N ALA A 99 2.39 -4.91 10.76
CA ALA A 99 3.27 -5.39 11.83
C ALA A 99 4.65 -4.72 11.78
N TYR A 100 5.26 -4.65 10.58
CA TYR A 100 6.57 -4.02 10.41
C TYR A 100 6.53 -2.51 10.65
N ASP A 101 5.47 -1.80 10.24
CA ASP A 101 5.29 -0.39 10.61
C ASP A 101 5.28 -0.19 12.14
N ALA A 102 4.59 -1.07 12.89
CA ALA A 102 4.61 -1.03 14.34
C ALA A 102 6.02 -1.29 14.92
N TYR A 103 6.77 -2.26 14.38
CA TYR A 103 8.16 -2.51 14.79
C TYR A 103 9.08 -1.33 14.48
N TYR A 104 9.00 -0.75 13.28
CA TYR A 104 9.82 0.41 12.91
C TYR A 104 9.51 1.62 13.77
N ARG A 105 8.24 1.90 14.07
CA ARG A 105 7.84 2.94 15.04
C ARG A 105 8.48 2.72 16.41
N TYR A 106 8.42 1.49 16.92
CA TYR A 106 9.08 1.15 18.18
C TYR A 106 10.59 1.42 18.14
N PHE A 107 11.28 1.03 17.06
CA PHE A 107 12.72 1.29 16.90
C PHE A 107 13.05 2.78 16.74
N MET A 108 12.12 3.59 16.24
CA MET A 108 12.25 5.05 16.15
C MET A 108 11.90 5.76 17.47
N GLY A 109 11.53 5.02 18.52
CA GLY A 109 11.18 5.59 19.83
C GLY A 109 9.72 6.04 19.95
N ASP A 110 8.88 5.75 18.96
CA ASP A 110 7.44 6.03 19.01
C ASP A 110 6.69 4.96 19.81
N LYS A 111 5.50 5.32 20.32
CA LYS A 111 4.57 4.33 20.88
C LYS A 111 3.90 3.54 19.72
N PRO A 112 4.20 2.24 19.56
CA PRO A 112 3.72 1.50 18.40
C PRO A 112 2.22 1.20 18.52
N THR A 113 1.50 1.33 17.41
CA THR A 113 0.11 0.88 17.27
C THR A 113 -0.03 0.10 15.98
N LEU A 114 -0.61 -1.10 16.04
CA LEU A 114 -0.81 -1.94 14.85
C LEU A 114 -1.72 -1.26 13.82
N MET A 115 -2.83 -0.67 14.29
CA MET A 115 -3.76 0.13 13.50
C MET A 115 -4.11 1.41 14.26
N SER A 116 -4.36 2.48 13.52
CA SER A 116 -4.77 3.78 14.06
C SER A 116 -6.24 3.72 14.53
N ALA A 117 -6.65 4.68 15.36
CA ALA A 117 -8.05 4.77 15.79
C ALA A 117 -9.01 4.91 14.60
N THR A 118 -8.61 5.64 13.55
CA THR A 118 -9.39 5.79 12.31
C THR A 118 -9.54 4.47 11.55
N GLU A 119 -8.49 3.65 11.49
CA GLU A 119 -8.55 2.33 10.85
C GLU A 119 -9.41 1.36 11.66
N TRP A 120 -9.30 1.38 13.00
CA TRP A 120 -10.16 0.57 13.87
C TRP A 120 -11.64 0.96 13.80
N GLY A 121 -11.94 2.25 13.78
CA GLY A 121 -13.31 2.76 13.76
C GLY A 121 -13.98 2.74 12.39
N ARG A 122 -13.23 2.48 11.31
CA ARG A 122 -13.76 2.48 9.95
C ARG A 122 -14.56 1.21 9.67
N ARG A 123 -15.64 1.36 8.92
CA ARG A 123 -16.33 0.26 8.25
C ARG A 123 -15.81 0.06 6.84
N TYR A 124 -15.60 -1.19 6.50
CA TYR A 124 -15.04 -1.68 5.26
C TYR A 124 -16.14 -2.43 4.50
#